data_AF-A0A7C5HPA0-F1
#
_entry.id   AF-A0A7C5HPA0-F1
#
_cell.length_a   1.000
_cell.length_b   1.000
_cell.length_c   1.000
_cell.angle_alpha   90.00
_cell.angle_beta   90.00
_cell.angle_gamma   90.00
#
_symmetry.space_group_name_H-M   'P 1'
#
loop_
_entity.id
_entity.type
_entity.pdbx_description
1 polymer ?
#
loop_
_entity_poly.entity_id
_entity_poly.type
_entity_poly.pdbx_seq_one_letter_code
_entity_poly.pdbx_strand_id
1 'polypeptide(L)'
;MKLFFQDEDKKKQFMKNGLPVVFAVAWTPIIWMVLAAVLGPVLERILPVWQLVVLVIAILSILAMVMLVRLFRILGLKVFGENA
;
A
#
# COMPACT_ATOMS: atom_id res chain seq x y z
N MET A 1 -13.76 -36.40 -5.32
CA MET A 1 -14.49 -35.17 -4.96
C MET A 1 -13.65 -34.12 -4.21
N LYS A 2 -12.31 -34.23 -4.17
CA LYS A 2 -11.43 -33.38 -3.33
C LYS A 2 -10.70 -32.24 -4.10
N LEU A 3 -10.84 -32.20 -5.43
CA LEU A 3 -10.15 -31.23 -6.29
C LEU A 3 -10.90 -29.89 -6.44
N PHE A 4 -12.24 -29.89 -6.41
CA PHE A 4 -13.03 -28.67 -6.60
C PHE A 4 -12.93 -27.67 -5.43
N PHE A 5 -12.76 -28.15 -4.19
CA PHE A 5 -12.62 -27.28 -3.02
C PHE A 5 -11.26 -26.57 -2.95
N GLN A 6 -10.22 -27.14 -3.56
CA GLN A 6 -8.87 -26.56 -3.53
C GLN A 6 -8.77 -25.24 -4.30
N ASP A 7 -9.58 -25.05 -5.34
CA ASP A 7 -9.60 -23.82 -6.13
C ASP A 7 -10.34 -22.67 -5.42
N GLU A 8 -11.41 -22.97 -4.66
CA GLU A 8 -12.10 -21.96 -3.85
C GLU A 8 -11.23 -21.46 -2.70
N ASP A 9 -10.52 -22.36 -2.01
CA ASP A 9 -9.60 -21.99 -0.93
C ASP A 9 -8.43 -21.14 -1.44
N LYS A 10 -7.86 -21.51 -2.61
CA LYS A 10 -6.82 -20.72 -3.28
C LYS A 10 -7.33 -19.35 -3.73
N LYS A 11 -8.55 -19.26 -4.29
CA LYS A 11 -9.18 -17.97 -4.63
C LYS A 11 -9.38 -17.10 -3.40
N LYS A 12 -9.89 -17.67 -2.31
CA LYS A 12 -10.15 -16.96 -1.05
C LYS A 12 -8.84 -16.44 -0.43
N GLN A 13 -7.78 -17.24 -0.49
CA GLN A 13 -6.46 -16.86 -0.01
C GLN A 13 -5.80 -15.80 -0.92
N PHE A 14 -5.98 -15.90 -2.24
CA PHE A 14 -5.53 -14.89 -3.20
C PHE A 14 -6.26 -13.56 -3.03
N MET A 15 -7.56 -13.58 -2.77
CA MET A 15 -8.32 -12.35 -2.46
C MET A 15 -7.89 -11.74 -1.12
N LYS A 16 -7.66 -12.56 -0.09
CA LYS A 16 -7.17 -12.07 1.22
C LYS A 16 -5.81 -11.38 1.14
N ASN A 17 -4.89 -11.91 0.33
CA ASN A 17 -3.51 -11.40 0.26
C ASN A 17 -3.26 -10.45 -0.92
N GLY A 18 -3.95 -10.64 -2.05
CA GLY A 18 -3.79 -9.86 -3.27
C GLY A 18 -4.59 -8.57 -3.27
N LEU A 19 -5.81 -8.55 -2.71
CA LEU A 19 -6.65 -7.35 -2.67
C LEU A 19 -5.97 -6.17 -1.96
N PRO A 20 -5.31 -6.34 -0.79
CA PRO A 20 -4.59 -5.25 -0.13
C PRO A 20 -3.42 -4.72 -0.95
N VAL A 21 -2.75 -5.61 -1.70
CA VAL A 21 -1.60 -5.23 -2.55
C VAL A 21 -2.08 -4.45 -3.77
N VAL A 22 -3.10 -4.93 -4.46
CA VAL A 22 -3.70 -4.22 -5.61
C VAL A 22 -4.22 -2.86 -5.20
N PHE A 23 -4.88 -2.76 -4.05
CA PHE A 23 -5.28 -1.47 -3.48
C PHE A 23 -4.07 -0.56 -3.25
N ALA A 24 -3.04 -1.02 -2.55
CA ALA A 24 -1.87 -0.20 -2.28
C ALA A 24 -1.16 0.28 -3.56
N VAL A 25 -1.11 -0.55 -4.59
CA VAL A 25 -0.57 -0.17 -5.92
C VAL A 25 -1.48 0.85 -6.59
N ALA A 26 -2.80 0.68 -6.56
CA ALA A 26 -3.74 1.64 -7.13
C ALA A 26 -3.66 3.02 -6.46
N TRP A 27 -3.38 3.06 -5.15
CA TRP A 27 -3.21 4.29 -4.38
C TRP A 27 -1.82 4.92 -4.49
N THR A 28 -0.86 4.23 -5.10
CA THR A 28 0.53 4.70 -5.27
C THR A 28 0.67 6.12 -5.84
N PRO A 29 0.09 6.43 -7.03
CA PRO A 29 0.23 7.76 -7.61
C PRO A 29 -0.42 8.85 -6.74
N ILE A 30 -1.52 8.55 -6.07
CA ILE A 30 -2.20 9.49 -5.17
C ILE A 30 -1.31 9.80 -3.96
N ILE A 31 -0.77 8.76 -3.31
CA ILE A 31 0.13 8.90 -2.17
C ILE A 31 1.36 9.72 -2.58
N TRP A 32 1.93 9.44 -3.75
CA TRP A 32 3.05 10.20 -4.29
C TRP A 32 2.69 11.68 -4.46
N MET A 33 1.56 12.00 -5.11
CA MET A 33 1.14 13.38 -5.33
C MET A 33 0.91 14.13 -4.01
N VAL A 34 0.28 13.49 -3.03
CA VAL A 34 0.05 14.08 -1.71
C VAL A 34 1.38 14.36 -1.00
N LEU A 35 2.30 13.39 -0.98
CA LEU A 35 3.61 13.57 -0.37
C LEU A 35 4.42 14.66 -1.08
N ALA A 36 4.41 14.68 -2.42
CA ALA A 36 5.09 15.70 -3.20
C ALA A 36 4.51 17.10 -2.96
N ALA A 37 3.19 17.24 -2.90
CA ALA A 37 2.54 18.53 -2.67
C ALA A 37 2.78 19.08 -1.25
N VAL A 38 2.80 18.20 -0.23
CA VAL A 38 2.95 18.60 1.17
C VAL A 38 4.42 18.77 1.55
N LEU A 39 5.27 17.80 1.20
CA LEU A 39 6.67 17.77 1.60
C LEU A 39 7.62 18.41 0.58
N GLY A 40 7.26 18.44 -0.71
CA GLY A 40 8.09 19.05 -1.76
C GLY A 40 8.50 20.49 -1.43
N PRO A 41 7.56 21.40 -1.11
CA PRO A 41 7.90 22.78 -0.78
C PRO A 41 8.76 22.93 0.48
N VAL A 42 8.65 22.00 1.42
CA VAL A 42 9.44 22.00 2.67
C VAL A 42 10.85 21.47 2.39
N LEU A 43 10.95 20.38 1.64
CA LEU A 43 12.21 19.73 1.28
C LEU A 43 13.04 20.60 0.33
N GLU A 44 12.43 21.27 -0.65
CA GLU A 44 13.13 22.19 -1.56
C GLU A 44 13.76 23.39 -0.84
N ARG A 45 13.21 23.81 0.31
CA ARG A 45 13.80 24.88 1.13
C ARG A 45 15.03 24.42 1.91
N ILE A 46 15.18 23.12 2.15
CA ILE A 46 16.24 22.54 2.99
C ILE A 46 17.31 21.87 2.11
N LEU A 47 16.88 21.23 1.02
CA LEU A 47 17.71 20.48 0.09
C LEU A 47 17.71 21.20 -1.27
N PRO A 48 18.80 21.89 -1.64
CA PRO A 48 18.91 22.59 -2.92
C PRO A 48 19.01 21.63 -4.12
N VAL A 49 19.23 20.33 -3.86
CA VAL A 49 19.40 19.30 -4.88
C VAL A 49 18.06 18.60 -5.12
N TRP A 50 17.43 18.87 -6.26
CA TRP A 50 16.12 18.33 -6.61
C TRP A 50 16.11 16.79 -6.63
N GLN A 51 17.20 16.13 -7.02
CA GLN A 51 17.30 14.66 -7.01
C GLN A 51 17.17 14.09 -5.59
N LEU A 52 17.71 14.77 -4.58
CA LEU A 52 17.57 14.34 -3.19
C LEU A 52 16.13 14.52 -2.71
N VAL A 53 15.45 15.59 -3.12
CA VAL A 53 14.02 15.79 -2.82
C VAL A 53 13.17 14.65 -3.41
N VAL A 54 13.37 14.32 -4.68
CA VAL A 54 12.67 13.21 -5.34
C VAL A 54 12.98 11.87 -4.67
N LEU A 55 14.25 11.62 -4.31
CA LEU A 55 14.66 10.39 -3.63
C LEU A 55 13.98 10.25 -2.25
N VAL A 56 13.93 11.33 -1.46
CA VAL A 56 13.27 11.35 -0.15
C VAL A 56 11.77 11.10 -0.30
N ILE A 57 11.11 11.78 -1.24
CA ILE A 57 9.68 11.58 -1.52
C ILE A 57 9.41 10.14 -1.96
N ALA A 58 10.31 9.53 -2.76
CA ALA A 58 10.18 8.15 -3.19
C ALA A 58 10.26 7.16 -2.01
N ILE A 59 11.25 7.33 -1.13
CA ILE A 59 11.40 6.50 0.06
C ILE A 59 10.16 6.63 0.96
N LEU A 60 9.68 7.85 1.19
CA LEU A 60 8.48 8.10 1.98
C LEU A 60 7.23 7.49 1.34
N SER A 61 7.12 7.51 0.01
CA SER A 61 6.00 6.91 -0.71
C SER A 61 5.98 5.39 -0.55
N ILE A 62 7.15 4.73 -0.60
CA ILE A 62 7.27 3.29 -0.34
C ILE A 62 6.87 2.98 1.11
N LEU A 63 7.35 3.77 2.07
CA LEU A 63 7.00 3.64 3.49
C LEU A 63 5.49 3.78 3.71
N ALA A 64 4.88 4.79 3.10
CA ALA A 64 3.44 5.02 3.17
C ALA A 64 2.65 3.85 2.56
N MET A 65 3.08 3.29 1.43
CA MET A 65 2.45 2.08 0.86
C MET A 65 2.55 0.89 1.79
N VAL A 66 3.73 0.63 2.37
CA VAL A 66 3.91 -0.49 3.31
C VAL A 66 3.00 -0.32 4.53
N MET A 67 2.87 0.91 5.05
CA MET A 67 1.92 1.21 6.12
C MET A 67 0.47 0.98 5.68
N LEU A 68 0.10 1.41 4.47
CA LEU A 68 -1.24 1.22 3.92
C LEU A 68 -1.59 -0.27 3.80
N VAL A 69 -0.68 -1.09 3.24
CA VAL A 69 -0.84 -2.55 3.14
C VAL A 69 -1.01 -3.17 4.52
N ARG A 70 -0.20 -2.77 5.49
CA ARG A 70 -0.32 -3.25 6.88
C ARG A 70 -1.65 -2.84 7.49
N LEU A 71 -2.09 -1.60 7.30
CA LEU A 71 -3.37 -1.10 7.78
C LEU A 71 -4.53 -1.89 7.18
N PHE A 72 -4.52 -2.13 5.86
CA PHE A 72 -5.51 -2.95 5.18
C PHE A 72 -5.50 -4.40 5.63
N ARG A 73 -4.33 -4.98 5.94
CA ARG A 73 -4.27 -6.33 6.53
C ARG A 73 -4.88 -6.37 7.93
N ILE A 74 -4.60 -5.38 8.77
CA ILE A 74 -5.16 -5.30 10.13
C ILE A 74 -6.68 -5.08 10.06
N LEU A 75 -7.14 -4.13 9.25
CA LEU A 75 -8.56 -3.87 9.03
C LEU A 75 -9.26 -5.06 8.37
N GLY A 76 -8.60 -5.72 7.42
CA GLY A 76 -9.09 -6.95 6.80
C GLY A 76 -9.21 -8.10 7.79
N LEU A 77 -8.27 -8.25 8.72
CA LEU A 77 -8.38 -9.22 9.83
C LEU A 77 -9.53 -8.86 10.78
N LYS A 78 -9.76 -7.57 11.04
CA LYS A 78 -10.84 -7.11 11.93
C LYS A 78 -12.23 -7.20 11.29
N VAL A 79 -12.34 -6.96 9.98
CA VAL A 79 -13.61 -6.96 9.23
C VAL A 79 -13.97 -8.35 8.69
N PHE A 80 -12.99 -9.16 8.27
CA PHE A 80 -13.22 -10.53 7.78
C PHE A 80 -12.95 -11.63 8.83
N GLY A 81 -12.43 -11.29 10.01
CA GLY A 81 -12.11 -12.25 11.08
C GLY A 81 -13.23 -12.51 12.08
N GLU A 82 -14.32 -11.74 12.05
CA GLU A 82 -15.43 -11.91 13.02
C GLU A 82 -16.49 -12.93 12.58
N ASN A 83 -16.32 -13.60 11.43
CA ASN A 83 -17.25 -14.64 10.95
C ASN A 83 -16.54 -15.82 10.25
N ALA A 84 -15.39 -16.26 10.77
CA ALA A 84 -14.76 -17.51 10.33
C ALA A 84 -14.90 -18.60 11.40
#